data_AF-A0A7T1Y143-F1
#
_entry.id   AF-A0A7T1Y143-F1
#
_cell.length_a   1.000
_cell.length_b   1.000
_cell.length_c   1.000
_cell.angle_alpha   90.00
_cell.angle_beta   90.00
_cell.angle_gamma   90.00
#
_symmetry.space_group_name_H-M   'P 1'
#
loop_
_entity.id
_entity.type
_entity.pdbx_description
1 polymer ?
#
loop_
_entity_poly.entity_id
_entity_poly.type
_entity_poly.pdbx_seq_one_letter_code
_entity_poly.pdbx_strand_id
1 'polypeptide(L)'
;MTPADDMPSLVESGQIFLDIEFGNSVGYYSFKNHSNKAQEISVIASDISFSPELFGTHVTIGDRRKLSNNELLRAVKFSFCEVSKVYDLVSRFVVYSSNDRPAKINDKEIVHKNSNIYYQYPVTSLRVPVSGSTWLDFDFTFSNDIEGMQSVCYVRDEKRDALGYRWIVHQRMIADPEKSNLIIRSCNPRYEGVLPYQSLYPRWLKKQLFRIRERKYPSFPVMAVGEATVEKGMTCSLGARVKVVT
;
A
#
# COMPACT_ATOMS: atom_id res chain seq x y z
N MET A 1 20.70 -24.52 -11.69
CA MET A 1 19.29 -24.55 -12.11
C MET A 1 18.61 -23.40 -11.40
N THR A 2 18.15 -22.39 -12.13
CA THR A 2 17.27 -21.38 -11.55
C THR A 2 15.99 -22.08 -11.10
N PRO A 3 15.47 -21.83 -9.89
CA PRO A 3 14.11 -22.23 -9.53
C PRO A 3 13.17 -21.80 -10.65
N ALA A 4 12.10 -22.56 -10.89
CA ALA A 4 11.09 -22.13 -11.84
C ALA A 4 10.66 -20.70 -11.46
N ASP A 5 10.84 -19.74 -12.36
CA ASP A 5 10.36 -18.37 -12.19
C ASP A 5 8.85 -18.35 -12.49
N ASP A 6 8.10 -19.23 -11.81
CA ASP A 6 6.64 -19.27 -11.86
C ASP A 6 6.07 -18.68 -10.56
N MET A 7 4.85 -18.15 -10.63
CA MET A 7 4.23 -17.45 -9.51
C MET A 7 4.14 -18.31 -8.24
N PRO A 8 3.75 -19.60 -8.30
CA PRO A 8 3.78 -20.48 -7.13
C PRO A 8 5.16 -20.56 -6.48
N SER A 9 6.23 -20.74 -7.26
CA SER A 9 7.59 -20.82 -6.73
C SER A 9 8.04 -19.50 -6.08
N LEU A 10 7.69 -18.35 -6.67
CA LEU A 10 7.98 -17.03 -6.09
C LEU A 10 7.25 -16.82 -4.75
N VAL A 11 6.05 -17.36 -4.62
CA VAL A 11 5.25 -17.31 -3.41
C VAL A 11 5.80 -18.25 -2.33
N GLU A 12 6.04 -19.52 -2.68
CA GLU A 12 6.53 -20.55 -1.76
C GLU A 12 7.92 -20.24 -1.22
N SER A 13 8.78 -19.64 -2.05
CA SER A 13 10.12 -19.19 -1.64
C SER A 13 10.12 -17.91 -0.80
N GLY A 14 8.96 -17.27 -0.61
CA GLY A 14 8.85 -16.00 0.12
C GLY A 14 9.45 -14.82 -0.64
N GLN A 15 9.49 -14.85 -1.98
CA GLN A 15 9.85 -13.68 -2.76
C GLN A 15 8.71 -12.68 -2.89
N ILE A 16 7.46 -13.11 -2.64
CA ILE A 16 6.27 -12.24 -2.66
C ILE A 16 5.48 -12.42 -1.37
N PHE A 17 5.18 -11.32 -0.69
CA PHE A 17 4.25 -11.28 0.44
C PHE A 17 3.13 -10.28 0.22
N LEU A 18 1.96 -10.58 0.78
CA LEU A 18 0.81 -9.69 0.77
C LEU A 18 0.57 -9.07 2.14
N ASP A 19 0.10 -7.84 2.13
CA ASP A 19 -0.43 -7.16 3.32
C ASP A 19 -1.64 -6.31 2.94
N ILE A 20 -2.40 -5.91 3.96
CA ILE A 20 -3.54 -5.00 3.84
C ILE A 20 -3.40 -3.98 4.94
N GLU A 21 -3.55 -2.70 4.57
CA GLU A 21 -3.48 -1.60 5.52
C GLU A 21 -4.67 -0.66 5.31
N PHE A 22 -5.10 -0.01 6.38
CA PHE A 22 -5.93 1.18 6.29
C PHE A 22 -5.58 2.13 7.44
N GLY A 23 -5.88 3.41 7.27
CA GLY A 23 -5.49 4.41 8.26
C GLY A 23 -6.53 5.51 8.46
N ASN A 24 -6.63 5.98 9.69
CA ASN A 24 -7.42 7.14 10.10
C ASN A 24 -6.58 8.11 10.94
N SER A 25 -7.10 9.27 11.29
CA SER A 25 -6.34 10.30 12.02
C SER A 25 -5.70 9.85 13.33
N VAL A 26 -6.21 8.79 13.96
CA VAL A 26 -5.70 8.26 15.23
C VAL A 26 -4.57 7.25 15.02
N GLY A 27 -4.57 6.50 13.92
CA GLY A 27 -3.57 5.48 13.68
C GLY A 27 -3.64 4.80 12.32
N TYR A 28 -3.09 3.59 12.26
CA TYR A 28 -3.22 2.71 11.11
C TYR A 28 -3.28 1.27 11.56
N TYR A 29 -3.94 0.46 10.75
CA TYR A 29 -3.97 -0.98 10.85
C TYR A 29 -3.07 -1.57 9.75
N SER A 30 -2.31 -2.61 10.08
CA SER A 30 -1.63 -3.50 9.13
C SER A 30 -1.92 -4.93 9.54
N PHE A 31 -2.36 -5.76 8.60
CA PHE A 31 -2.67 -7.16 8.87
C PHE A 31 -1.45 -7.91 9.40
N LYS A 32 -0.26 -7.66 8.82
CA LYS A 32 1.00 -8.26 9.27
C LYS A 32 1.29 -7.97 10.75
N ASN A 33 1.10 -6.73 11.19
CA ASN A 33 1.39 -6.32 12.56
C ASN A 33 0.39 -6.89 13.57
N HIS A 34 -0.87 -7.10 13.16
CA HIS A 34 -1.92 -7.60 14.06
C HIS A 34 -1.99 -9.13 14.17
N SER A 35 -1.65 -9.85 13.10
CA SER A 35 -1.76 -11.31 13.08
C SER A 35 -0.45 -12.03 13.46
N ASN A 36 0.64 -11.28 13.70
CA ASN A 36 2.01 -11.81 13.85
C ASN A 36 2.47 -12.71 12.69
N LYS A 37 1.76 -12.68 11.55
CA LYS A 37 2.07 -13.44 10.34
C LYS A 37 1.91 -12.53 9.12
N ALA A 38 2.85 -12.57 8.19
CA ALA A 38 2.54 -12.09 6.85
C ALA A 38 1.41 -12.96 6.28
N GLN A 39 0.57 -12.41 5.40
CA GLN A 39 -0.48 -13.23 4.78
C GLN A 39 0.19 -14.30 3.91
N GLU A 40 0.26 -15.52 4.43
CA GLU A 40 0.71 -16.68 3.67
C GLU A 40 -0.23 -16.87 2.48
N ILE A 41 0.36 -16.97 1.29
CA ILE A 41 -0.33 -17.21 0.03
C ILE A 41 -0.22 -18.71 -0.24
N SER A 42 -0.82 -19.54 0.60
CA SER A 42 -0.59 -21.00 0.56
C SER A 42 -1.63 -21.78 -0.23
N VAL A 43 -2.61 -21.11 -0.87
CA VAL A 43 -3.72 -21.79 -1.55
C VAL A 43 -3.97 -21.21 -2.95
N ILE A 44 -4.21 -22.10 -3.93
CA ILE A 44 -4.59 -21.78 -5.32
C ILE A 44 -5.76 -20.79 -5.37
N ALA A 45 -6.69 -20.87 -4.43
CA ALA A 45 -7.69 -19.85 -4.19
C ALA A 45 -7.94 -19.71 -2.68
N SER A 46 -8.02 -18.47 -2.20
CA SER A 46 -8.34 -18.18 -0.81
C SER A 46 -9.31 -17.00 -0.72
N ASP A 47 -10.25 -17.05 0.21
CA ASP A 47 -11.10 -15.94 0.59
C ASP A 47 -11.01 -15.75 2.10
N ILE A 48 -10.49 -14.61 2.53
CA ILE A 48 -10.27 -14.30 3.94
C ILE A 48 -11.10 -13.06 4.27
N SER A 49 -11.88 -13.12 5.34
CA SER A 49 -12.65 -11.98 5.84
C SER A 49 -12.31 -11.72 7.30
N PHE A 50 -12.13 -10.45 7.65
CA PHE A 50 -11.84 -10.01 9.01
C PHE A 50 -12.33 -8.56 9.23
N SER A 51 -12.61 -8.20 10.48
CA SER A 51 -13.23 -6.91 10.83
C SER A 51 -12.37 -6.14 11.84
N PRO A 52 -11.31 -5.47 11.39
CA PRO A 52 -10.48 -4.66 12.27
C PRO A 52 -11.18 -3.37 12.68
N GLU A 53 -10.78 -2.88 13.85
CA GLU A 53 -11.29 -1.64 14.43
C GLU A 53 -10.14 -0.70 14.76
N LEU A 54 -10.26 0.54 14.30
CA LEU A 54 -9.52 1.69 14.83
C LEU A 54 -10.54 2.60 15.51
N PHE A 55 -10.09 3.45 16.44
CA PHE A 55 -10.99 4.40 17.11
C PHE A 55 -11.78 5.22 16.08
N GLY A 56 -13.12 5.10 16.13
CA GLY A 56 -14.05 5.77 15.21
C GLY A 56 -14.01 5.26 13.77
N THR A 57 -13.52 4.04 13.53
CA THR A 57 -13.50 3.40 12.22
C THR A 57 -13.55 1.88 12.34
N HIS A 58 -14.72 1.31 12.08
CA HIS A 58 -14.93 -0.13 11.93
C HIS A 58 -15.11 -0.51 10.45
N VAL A 59 -14.22 -1.39 9.97
CA VAL A 59 -14.21 -1.87 8.58
C VAL A 59 -14.28 -3.39 8.56
N THR A 60 -15.08 -3.96 7.67
CA THR A 60 -14.97 -5.37 7.28
C THR A 60 -14.15 -5.46 6.00
N ILE A 61 -13.09 -6.27 6.02
CA ILE A 61 -12.15 -6.45 4.92
C ILE A 61 -12.26 -7.87 4.40
N GLY A 62 -12.58 -8.02 3.11
CA GLY A 62 -12.47 -9.28 2.38
C GLY A 62 -11.24 -9.26 1.46
N ASP A 63 -10.45 -10.33 1.46
CA ASP A 63 -9.28 -10.52 0.59
C ASP A 63 -9.42 -11.83 -0.18
N ARG A 64 -9.73 -11.71 -1.47
CA ARG A 64 -9.86 -12.84 -2.39
C ARG A 64 -8.61 -12.95 -3.25
N ARG A 65 -8.06 -14.14 -3.32
CA ARG A 65 -6.83 -14.43 -4.07
C ARG A 65 -7.02 -15.62 -4.97
N LYS A 66 -6.40 -15.58 -6.13
CA LYS A 66 -6.29 -16.72 -7.04
C LYS A 66 -4.89 -16.78 -7.61
N LEU A 67 -4.22 -17.89 -7.37
CA LEU A 67 -2.88 -18.19 -7.86
C LEU A 67 -2.97 -19.15 -9.04
N SER A 68 -2.17 -18.90 -10.05
CA SER A 68 -1.95 -19.77 -11.22
C SER A 68 -0.47 -19.75 -11.57
N ASN A 69 -0.03 -20.59 -12.52
CA ASN A 69 1.39 -20.74 -12.84
C ASN A 69 2.11 -19.40 -13.10
N ASN A 70 1.50 -18.47 -13.85
CA ASN A 70 2.18 -17.22 -14.22
C ASN A 70 1.53 -15.97 -13.62
N GLU A 71 0.50 -16.12 -12.79
CA GLU A 71 -0.32 -14.98 -12.36
C GLU A 71 -0.86 -15.14 -10.94
N LEU A 72 -0.84 -14.03 -10.20
CA LEU A 72 -1.56 -13.83 -8.94
C LEU A 72 -2.64 -12.77 -9.16
N LEU A 73 -3.90 -13.17 -8.99
CA LEU A 73 -5.04 -12.26 -8.92
C LEU A 73 -5.36 -12.00 -7.45
N ARG A 74 -5.59 -10.74 -7.10
CA ARG A 74 -6.00 -10.30 -5.77
C ARG A 74 -7.13 -9.29 -5.85
N ALA A 75 -8.12 -9.42 -5.00
CA ALA A 75 -9.19 -8.44 -4.84
C ALA A 75 -9.46 -8.20 -3.35
N VAL A 76 -9.12 -7.00 -2.89
CA VAL A 76 -9.38 -6.54 -1.53
C VAL A 76 -10.62 -5.66 -1.53
N LYS A 77 -11.59 -5.94 -0.65
CA LYS A 77 -12.80 -5.15 -0.47
C LYS A 77 -12.87 -4.62 0.96
N PHE A 78 -12.95 -3.30 1.09
CA PHE A 78 -13.21 -2.61 2.35
C PHE A 78 -14.70 -2.27 2.42
N SER A 79 -15.37 -2.61 3.52
CA SER A 79 -16.79 -2.30 3.75
C SER A 79 -16.93 -1.59 5.09
N PHE A 80 -17.43 -0.35 5.07
CA PHE A 80 -17.48 0.50 6.26
C PHE A 80 -18.74 0.22 7.09
N CYS A 81 -18.57 -0.17 8.34
CA CYS A 81 -19.67 -0.54 9.25
C CYS A 81 -20.34 0.68 9.89
N GLU A 82 -19.69 1.84 9.82
CA GLU A 82 -20.09 3.12 10.40
C GLU A 82 -19.50 4.29 9.61
N VAL A 83 -19.99 5.50 9.89
CA VAL A 83 -19.41 6.72 9.33
C VAL A 83 -17.98 6.86 9.85
N SER A 84 -17.02 6.89 8.94
CA SER A 84 -15.60 6.81 9.26
C SER A 84 -14.83 7.95 8.61
N LYS A 85 -13.73 8.37 9.23
CA LYS A 85 -12.75 9.28 8.60
C LYS A 85 -11.50 8.51 8.27
N VAL A 86 -11.19 8.34 6.99
CA VAL A 86 -10.00 7.58 6.56
C VAL A 86 -9.08 8.42 5.69
N TYR A 87 -7.80 8.09 5.73
CA TYR A 87 -6.78 8.69 4.86
C TYR A 87 -6.12 7.70 3.90
N ASP A 88 -6.27 6.39 4.15
CA ASP A 88 -5.69 5.31 3.36
C ASP A 88 -6.54 4.05 3.39
N LEU A 89 -6.63 3.41 2.23
CA LEU A 89 -7.00 2.00 2.05
C LEU A 89 -5.95 1.39 1.12
N VAL A 90 -5.28 0.32 1.54
CA VAL A 90 -4.07 -0.18 0.88
C VAL A 90 -4.14 -1.69 0.65
N SER A 91 -3.90 -2.08 -0.60
CA SER A 91 -3.47 -3.42 -0.98
C SER A 91 -1.97 -3.39 -1.25
N ARG A 92 -1.20 -4.14 -0.45
CA ARG A 92 0.26 -4.09 -0.46
C ARG A 92 0.87 -5.41 -0.94
N PHE A 93 1.89 -5.30 -1.79
CA PHE A 93 2.74 -6.38 -2.25
C PHE A 93 4.17 -6.07 -1.86
N VAL A 94 4.84 -6.98 -1.17
CA VAL A 94 6.25 -6.90 -0.84
C VAL A 94 6.98 -7.90 -1.72
N VAL A 95 7.91 -7.42 -2.54
CA VAL A 95 8.66 -8.22 -3.50
C VAL A 95 10.13 -8.18 -3.12
N TYR A 96 10.75 -9.35 -3.00
CA TYR A 96 12.19 -9.49 -2.82
C TYR A 96 12.85 -9.83 -4.15
N SER A 97 13.85 -9.03 -4.50
CA SER A 97 14.67 -9.24 -5.68
C SER A 97 16.10 -9.64 -5.31
N SER A 98 16.64 -10.58 -6.08
CA SER A 98 18.04 -11.01 -5.98
C SER A 98 18.99 -10.16 -6.83
N ASN A 99 18.49 -9.15 -7.56
CA ASN A 99 19.32 -8.24 -8.34
C ASN A 99 18.93 -6.76 -8.14
N ASP A 100 19.82 -5.88 -8.58
CA ASP A 100 19.75 -4.43 -8.41
C ASP A 100 19.07 -3.70 -9.58
N ARG A 101 18.42 -4.45 -10.49
CA ARG A 101 17.75 -3.85 -11.64
C ARG A 101 16.71 -2.82 -11.17
N PRO A 102 16.51 -1.75 -11.95
CA PRO A 102 15.54 -0.73 -11.57
C PRO A 102 14.11 -1.24 -11.74
N ALA A 103 13.20 -0.89 -10.83
CA ALA A 103 11.78 -1.02 -11.07
C ALA A 103 11.34 -0.04 -12.18
N LYS A 104 10.26 -0.35 -12.90
CA LYS A 104 9.73 0.51 -13.96
C LYS A 104 8.32 0.95 -13.61
N ILE A 105 8.04 2.24 -13.69
CA ILE A 105 6.72 2.82 -13.48
C ILE A 105 6.41 3.76 -14.63
N ASN A 106 5.43 3.41 -15.46
CA ASN A 106 5.23 4.00 -16.78
C ASN A 106 6.57 4.01 -17.54
N ASP A 107 7.01 5.16 -18.06
CA ASP A 107 8.28 5.31 -18.80
C ASP A 107 9.49 5.61 -17.92
N LYS A 108 9.36 5.51 -16.59
CA LYS A 108 10.44 5.88 -15.63
C LYS A 108 11.08 4.65 -15.02
N GLU A 109 12.40 4.69 -14.91
CA GLU A 109 13.20 3.69 -14.19
C GLU A 109 13.56 4.19 -12.79
N ILE A 110 13.31 3.38 -11.77
CA ILE A 110 13.59 3.65 -10.38
C ILE A 110 14.69 2.71 -9.89
N VAL A 111 15.89 3.26 -9.69
CA VAL A 111 17.01 2.51 -9.10
C VAL A 111 16.78 2.33 -7.60
N HIS A 112 17.03 1.13 -7.09
CA HIS A 112 16.89 0.84 -5.66
C HIS A 112 17.99 1.55 -4.85
N LYS A 113 17.63 2.47 -3.96
CA LYS A 113 18.58 3.26 -3.16
C LYS A 113 18.47 3.00 -1.66
N ASN A 114 17.69 1.99 -1.24
CA ASN A 114 17.38 1.73 0.17
C ASN A 114 16.82 2.97 0.91
N SER A 115 16.19 3.89 0.19
CA SER A 115 15.86 5.22 0.70
C SER A 115 14.52 5.28 1.44
N ASN A 116 13.71 4.22 1.32
CA ASN A 116 12.32 4.19 1.78
C ASN A 116 11.44 5.30 1.17
N ILE A 117 11.79 5.78 -0.03
CA ILE A 117 11.03 6.82 -0.72
C ILE A 117 9.91 6.18 -1.53
N TYR A 118 8.77 6.86 -1.57
CA TYR A 118 7.58 6.44 -2.27
C TYR A 118 7.58 7.14 -3.63
N TYR A 119 7.80 6.40 -4.72
CA TYR A 119 7.82 6.93 -6.07
C TYR A 119 6.40 6.98 -6.65
N GLN A 120 5.63 7.99 -6.22
CA GLN A 120 4.19 8.10 -6.50
C GLN A 120 3.88 8.78 -7.83
N TYR A 121 3.24 8.04 -8.75
CA TYR A 121 2.80 8.53 -10.05
C TYR A 121 1.38 8.01 -10.35
N PRO A 122 0.57 8.68 -11.19
CA PRO A 122 -0.60 8.05 -11.80
C PRO A 122 -0.11 6.85 -12.63
N VAL A 123 -0.44 5.63 -12.23
CA VAL A 123 0.16 4.42 -12.80
C VAL A 123 -0.75 3.84 -13.88
N THR A 124 -0.20 3.70 -15.08
CA THR A 124 -0.75 2.87 -16.16
C THR A 124 -0.02 1.54 -16.25
N SER A 125 1.26 1.48 -15.87
CA SER A 125 2.05 0.25 -15.84
C SER A 125 3.10 0.28 -14.72
N LEU A 126 3.30 -0.85 -14.05
CA LEU A 126 4.33 -1.00 -13.02
C LEU A 126 4.98 -2.38 -13.13
N ARG A 127 6.31 -2.41 -13.12
CA ARG A 127 7.11 -3.62 -13.15
C ARG A 127 8.19 -3.60 -12.08
N VAL A 128 8.38 -4.73 -11.42
CA VAL A 128 9.40 -4.90 -10.38
C VAL A 128 10.26 -6.13 -10.71
N PRO A 129 11.59 -6.04 -10.65
CA PRO A 129 12.44 -7.19 -10.95
C PRO A 129 12.40 -8.20 -9.80
N VAL A 130 12.63 -9.47 -10.12
CA VAL A 130 12.71 -10.56 -9.13
C VAL A 130 14.08 -11.22 -9.17
N SER A 131 14.40 -11.91 -10.24
CA SER A 131 15.61 -12.72 -10.43
C SER A 131 16.02 -12.66 -11.90
N GLY A 132 17.27 -12.99 -12.24
CA GLY A 132 17.72 -13.15 -13.63
C GLY A 132 17.17 -12.11 -14.61
N SER A 133 16.43 -12.57 -15.62
CA SER A 133 15.64 -11.73 -16.53
C SER A 133 14.20 -11.50 -16.07
N THR A 134 13.70 -12.23 -15.08
CA THR A 134 12.32 -12.25 -14.58
C THR A 134 11.84 -10.98 -13.88
N TRP A 135 10.62 -10.56 -14.18
CA TRP A 135 9.90 -9.42 -13.62
C TRP A 135 8.49 -9.80 -13.18
N LEU A 136 7.92 -8.98 -12.30
CA LEU A 136 6.50 -8.96 -11.98
C LEU A 136 5.85 -7.72 -12.60
N ASP A 137 4.87 -7.95 -13.46
CA ASP A 137 4.03 -6.94 -14.08
C ASP A 137 2.73 -6.78 -13.28
N PHE A 138 2.40 -5.55 -12.90
CA PHE A 138 1.21 -5.24 -12.11
C PHE A 138 0.18 -4.47 -12.93
N ASP A 139 -1.00 -5.05 -13.06
CA ASP A 139 -2.21 -4.42 -13.60
C ASP A 139 -3.17 -4.15 -12.42
N PHE A 140 -3.66 -2.91 -12.30
CA PHE A 140 -4.53 -2.50 -11.19
C PHE A 140 -5.93 -2.10 -11.67
N THR A 141 -6.93 -2.45 -10.88
CA THR A 141 -8.31 -2.00 -11.04
C THR A 141 -8.83 -1.43 -9.73
N PHE A 142 -9.59 -0.36 -9.83
CA PHE A 142 -10.23 0.29 -8.69
C PHE A 142 -11.73 0.25 -8.91
N SER A 143 -12.51 -0.04 -7.87
CA SER A 143 -13.96 0.08 -7.93
C SER A 143 -14.46 0.98 -6.80
N ASN A 144 -15.38 1.87 -7.16
CA ASN A 144 -16.03 2.87 -6.32
C ASN A 144 -15.14 4.06 -5.96
N ASP A 145 -15.63 5.24 -6.29
CA ASP A 145 -15.01 6.51 -5.92
C ASP A 145 -15.57 6.97 -4.57
N ILE A 146 -14.74 6.88 -3.53
CA ILE A 146 -15.02 7.54 -2.27
C ILE A 146 -14.72 9.03 -2.47
N GLU A 147 -15.71 9.89 -2.22
CA GLU A 147 -15.52 11.33 -2.34
C GLU A 147 -14.38 11.81 -1.42
N GLY A 148 -13.51 12.66 -1.97
CA GLY A 148 -12.33 13.14 -1.25
C GLY A 148 -11.18 12.14 -1.19
N MET A 149 -11.27 10.99 -1.88
CA MET A 149 -10.15 10.08 -2.12
C MET A 149 -9.81 9.99 -3.62
N GLN A 150 -8.60 9.52 -3.91
CA GLN A 150 -8.10 9.27 -5.25
C GLN A 150 -7.36 7.93 -5.29
N SER A 151 -7.42 7.26 -6.43
CA SER A 151 -6.69 6.01 -6.69
C SER A 151 -5.23 6.31 -7.04
N VAL A 152 -4.29 5.70 -6.33
CA VAL A 152 -2.86 5.79 -6.65
C VAL A 152 -2.18 4.44 -6.54
N CYS A 153 -1.17 4.20 -7.37
CA CYS A 153 -0.23 3.12 -7.18
C CYS A 153 1.19 3.67 -7.12
N TYR A 154 2.10 2.97 -6.46
CA TYR A 154 3.52 3.29 -6.52
C TYR A 154 4.40 2.15 -6.05
N VAL A 155 5.69 2.33 -6.29
CA VAL A 155 6.76 1.50 -5.76
C VAL A 155 7.57 2.25 -4.72
N ARG A 156 8.02 1.55 -3.68
CA ARG A 156 8.94 2.04 -2.66
C ARG A 156 10.20 1.18 -2.62
N ASP A 157 11.35 1.84 -2.57
CA ASP A 157 12.67 1.20 -2.42
C ASP A 157 12.99 1.01 -0.93
N GLU A 158 12.37 -0.01 -0.33
CA GLU A 158 12.57 -0.30 1.09
C GLU A 158 13.99 -0.81 1.37
N LYS A 159 14.52 -0.52 2.56
CA LYS A 159 15.84 -1.01 2.97
C LYS A 159 15.96 -2.51 2.71
N ARG A 160 17.03 -2.90 2.02
CA ARG A 160 17.44 -4.29 1.83
C ARG A 160 17.60 -5.01 3.17
N ASP A 161 17.36 -6.31 3.14
CA ASP A 161 17.62 -7.23 4.24
C ASP A 161 18.28 -8.51 3.72
N ALA A 162 18.30 -9.56 4.54
CA ALA A 162 18.94 -10.83 4.20
C ALA A 162 18.33 -11.53 2.97
N LEU A 163 17.09 -11.20 2.59
CA LEU A 163 16.41 -11.76 1.42
C LEU A 163 16.70 -10.99 0.12
N GLY A 164 17.38 -9.83 0.21
CA GLY A 164 17.83 -9.05 -0.94
C GLY A 164 17.21 -7.65 -1.03
N TYR A 165 17.01 -7.18 -2.26
CA TYR A 165 16.42 -5.87 -2.53
C TYR A 165 14.92 -5.94 -2.30
N ARG A 166 14.41 -5.09 -1.39
CA ARG A 166 13.01 -5.09 -1.01
C ARG A 166 12.25 -3.98 -1.72
N TRP A 167 11.32 -4.37 -2.57
CA TRP A 167 10.39 -3.48 -3.25
C TRP A 167 9.02 -3.59 -2.60
N ILE A 168 8.39 -2.46 -2.29
CA ILE A 168 6.99 -2.46 -1.89
C ILE A 168 6.16 -1.82 -2.99
N VAL A 169 5.20 -2.57 -3.51
CA VAL A 169 4.18 -2.06 -4.40
C VAL A 169 2.91 -1.82 -3.61
N HIS A 170 2.41 -0.59 -3.65
CA HIS A 170 1.15 -0.23 -3.04
C HIS A 170 0.12 0.11 -4.11
N GLN A 171 -1.06 -0.49 -4.00
CA GLN A 171 -2.29 -0.03 -4.63
C GLN A 171 -3.15 0.61 -3.53
N ARG A 172 -3.53 1.88 -3.72
CA ARG A 172 -4.17 2.66 -2.65
C ARG A 172 -5.35 3.46 -3.14
N MET A 173 -6.34 3.59 -2.26
CA MET A 173 -7.19 4.78 -2.22
C MET A 173 -6.64 5.69 -1.13
N ILE A 174 -6.26 6.91 -1.50
CA ILE A 174 -5.61 7.89 -0.65
C ILE A 174 -6.46 9.16 -0.61
N ALA A 175 -6.56 9.84 0.54
CA ALA A 175 -7.26 11.12 0.60
C ALA A 175 -6.63 12.15 -0.37
N ASP A 176 -7.48 12.81 -1.16
CA ASP A 176 -7.12 13.88 -2.08
C ASP A 176 -6.85 15.17 -1.26
N PRO A 177 -5.61 15.70 -1.23
CA PRO A 177 -5.28 16.88 -0.43
C PRO A 177 -6.03 18.15 -0.86
N GLU A 178 -6.61 18.17 -2.07
CA GLU A 178 -7.42 19.29 -2.55
C GLU A 178 -8.86 19.24 -2.04
N LYS A 179 -9.41 18.04 -1.81
CA LYS A 179 -10.82 17.83 -1.42
C LYS A 179 -11.00 17.43 0.04
N SER A 180 -9.97 16.92 0.68
CA SER A 180 -10.04 16.41 2.07
C SER A 180 -9.73 17.49 3.11
N ASN A 181 -10.10 17.19 4.36
CA ASN A 181 -9.66 17.92 5.53
C ASN A 181 -8.21 17.53 5.85
N LEU A 182 -7.27 18.46 5.71
CA LEU A 182 -5.88 18.18 6.07
C LEU A 182 -5.65 18.35 7.57
N ILE A 183 -4.97 17.37 8.16
CA ILE A 183 -4.54 17.38 9.55
C ILE A 183 -3.04 17.14 9.64
N ILE A 184 -2.38 17.80 10.58
CA ILE A 184 -0.97 17.55 10.90
C ILE A 184 -0.90 16.56 12.05
N ARG A 185 -0.13 15.49 11.86
CA ARG A 185 0.13 14.50 12.89
C ARG A 185 1.61 14.41 13.21
N SER A 186 1.90 14.11 14.47
CA SER A 186 3.22 13.67 14.89
C SER A 186 3.45 12.24 14.42
N CYS A 187 4.67 12.01 13.97
CA CYS A 187 5.16 10.75 13.43
C CYS A 187 6.17 10.07 14.36
N ASN A 188 6.44 10.66 15.53
CA ASN A 188 7.29 10.06 16.54
C ASN A 188 6.50 8.97 17.27
N PRO A 189 6.99 7.72 17.36
CA PRO A 189 6.29 6.63 18.04
C PRO A 189 5.88 6.93 19.49
N ARG A 190 6.60 7.82 20.19
CA ARG A 190 6.27 8.22 21.57
C ARG A 190 5.11 9.21 21.66
N TYR A 191 4.81 9.90 20.57
CA TYR A 191 3.83 10.98 20.51
C TYR A 191 2.99 10.86 19.23
N GLU A 192 2.71 9.65 18.79
CA GLU A 192 1.98 9.44 17.53
C GLU A 192 0.54 9.94 17.69
N GLY A 193 0.07 10.72 16.73
CA GLY A 193 -1.30 11.23 16.73
C GLY A 193 -1.44 12.64 16.17
N VAL A 194 -2.66 13.13 16.15
CA VAL A 194 -3.01 14.47 15.66
C VAL A 194 -2.40 15.53 16.58
N LEU A 195 -1.73 16.53 16.02
CA LEU A 195 -1.22 17.65 16.82
C LEU A 195 -2.39 18.49 17.37
N PRO A 196 -2.24 19.12 18.55
CA PRO A 196 -3.24 20.06 19.04
C PRO A 196 -3.32 21.31 18.15
N TYR A 197 -4.41 22.06 18.27
CA TYR A 197 -4.63 23.34 17.59
C TYR A 197 -4.61 23.27 16.06
N GLN A 198 -5.22 22.22 15.48
CA GLN A 198 -5.29 22.00 14.03
C GLN A 198 -5.82 23.19 13.21
N SER A 199 -6.67 24.03 13.83
CA SER A 199 -7.25 25.22 13.21
C SER A 199 -6.25 26.37 13.04
N LEU A 200 -5.15 26.40 13.80
CA LEU A 200 -4.12 27.45 13.71
C LEU A 200 -3.18 27.23 12.52
N TYR A 201 -3.03 25.99 12.04
CA TYR A 201 -2.15 25.71 10.92
C TYR A 201 -2.86 26.01 9.59
N PRO A 202 -2.34 26.93 8.77
CA PRO A 202 -2.98 27.29 7.51
C PRO A 202 -2.89 26.15 6.49
N ARG A 203 -3.88 26.07 5.59
CA ARG A 203 -3.98 24.98 4.59
C ARG A 203 -2.73 24.87 3.71
N TRP A 204 -2.09 25.99 3.37
CA TRP A 204 -0.86 25.97 2.55
C TRP A 204 0.28 25.21 3.24
N LEU A 205 0.45 25.38 4.56
CA LEU A 205 1.46 24.65 5.34
C LEU A 205 1.12 23.17 5.36
N LYS A 206 -0.15 22.83 5.61
CA LYS A 206 -0.62 21.44 5.60
C LYS A 206 -0.39 20.77 4.25
N LYS A 207 -0.62 21.47 3.13
CA LYS A 207 -0.32 20.96 1.79
C LYS A 207 1.17 20.70 1.57
N GLN A 208 2.05 21.58 2.05
CA GLN A 208 3.50 21.37 1.97
C GLN A 208 3.96 20.16 2.82
N LEU A 209 3.32 19.95 3.97
CA LEU A 209 3.59 18.82 4.85
C LEU A 209 2.89 17.53 4.44
N PHE A 210 1.98 17.57 3.46
CA PHE A 210 1.19 16.42 3.04
C PHE A 210 2.09 15.28 2.58
N ARG A 211 2.11 14.21 3.37
CA ARG A 211 2.95 13.02 3.15
C ARG A 211 4.40 13.34 2.83
N ILE A 212 4.95 14.38 3.46
CA ILE A 212 6.35 14.80 3.28
C ILE A 212 7.34 13.67 3.59
N ARG A 213 6.98 12.78 4.52
CA ARG A 213 7.73 11.56 4.86
C ARG A 213 7.78 10.54 3.73
N GLU A 214 6.70 10.41 2.97
CA GLU A 214 6.65 9.49 1.83
C GLU A 214 7.42 10.07 0.63
N ARG A 215 7.36 11.39 0.42
CA ARG A 215 7.90 12.04 -0.79
C ARG A 215 9.36 12.48 -0.71
N LYS A 216 9.84 12.94 0.46
CA LYS A 216 11.12 13.67 0.53
C LYS A 216 11.95 13.39 1.77
N TYR A 217 11.33 13.38 2.94
CA TYR A 217 12.04 13.31 4.22
C TYR A 217 11.47 12.20 5.12
N PRO A 218 11.85 10.92 4.91
CA PRO A 218 11.29 9.78 5.65
C PRO A 218 11.35 9.90 7.18
N SER A 219 12.33 10.63 7.71
CA SER A 219 12.53 10.87 9.14
C SER A 219 11.95 12.19 9.65
N PHE A 220 11.19 12.93 8.84
CA PHE A 220 10.59 14.20 9.28
C PHE A 220 9.60 13.94 10.44
N PRO A 221 9.62 14.75 11.51
CA PRO A 221 8.92 14.41 12.76
C PRO A 221 7.40 14.55 12.70
N VAL A 222 6.89 15.26 11.69
CA VAL A 222 5.47 15.51 11.48
C VAL A 222 5.12 15.26 10.02
N MET A 223 3.85 15.04 9.71
CA MET A 223 3.37 15.11 8.34
C MET A 223 1.90 15.50 8.35
N ALA A 224 1.42 16.02 7.23
CA ALA A 224 -0.02 16.12 7.03
C ALA A 224 -0.57 14.89 6.32
N VAL A 225 -1.79 14.51 6.70
CA VAL A 225 -2.64 13.53 6.00
C VAL A 225 -4.01 14.17 5.75
N GLY A 226 -4.78 13.63 4.81
CA GLY A 226 -6.13 14.10 4.51
C GLY A 226 -7.15 13.14 5.11
N GLU A 227 -8.22 13.66 5.69
CA GLU A 227 -9.36 12.86 6.13
C GLU A 227 -10.49 12.98 5.11
N ALA A 228 -10.86 11.85 4.52
CA ALA A 228 -12.08 11.70 3.74
C ALA A 228 -13.15 11.04 4.61
N THR A 229 -14.36 11.60 4.61
CA THR A 229 -15.51 11.00 5.28
C THR A 229 -16.06 9.88 4.38
N VAL A 230 -16.31 8.72 4.98
CA VAL A 230 -16.88 7.56 4.31
C VAL A 230 -18.15 7.17 5.04
N GLU A 231 -19.25 7.13 4.30
CA GLU A 231 -20.56 6.81 4.87
C GLU A 231 -20.66 5.32 5.21
N LYS A 232 -21.51 5.03 6.19
CA LYS A 232 -21.84 3.65 6.57
C LYS A 232 -22.39 2.89 5.37
N GLY A 233 -21.90 1.66 5.17
CA GLY A 233 -22.31 0.78 4.07
C GLY A 233 -21.59 1.06 2.75
N MET A 234 -20.81 2.14 2.64
CA MET A 234 -19.95 2.33 1.48
C MET A 234 -18.91 1.21 1.40
N THR A 235 -18.52 0.90 0.17
CA THR A 235 -17.48 -0.10 -0.10
C THR A 235 -16.47 0.42 -1.08
N CYS A 236 -15.23 -0.02 -0.95
CA CYS A 236 -14.16 0.23 -1.90
C CYS A 236 -13.51 -1.11 -2.24
N SER A 237 -13.23 -1.36 -3.52
CA SER A 237 -12.46 -2.54 -3.92
C SER A 237 -11.19 -2.16 -4.68
N LEU A 238 -10.11 -2.83 -4.31
CA LEU A 238 -8.79 -2.74 -4.90
C LEU A 238 -8.47 -4.09 -5.56
N GLY A 239 -8.49 -4.13 -6.88
CA GLY A 239 -8.15 -5.32 -7.67
C GLY A 239 -6.74 -5.21 -8.25
N ALA A 240 -5.98 -6.29 -8.20
CA ALA A 240 -4.66 -6.37 -8.79
C ALA A 240 -4.48 -7.71 -9.49
N ARG A 241 -3.77 -7.65 -10.61
CA ARG A 241 -3.31 -8.79 -11.39
C ARG A 241 -1.80 -8.65 -11.51
N VAL A 242 -1.08 -9.63 -10.99
CA VAL A 242 0.38 -9.68 -11.00
C VAL A 242 0.81 -10.81 -11.91
N LYS A 243 1.60 -10.54 -12.94
CA LYS A 243 2.07 -11.55 -13.91
C LYS A 243 3.57 -11.71 -13.83
N VAL A 244 4.05 -12.94 -13.92
CA VAL A 244 5.47 -13.20 -14.14
C VAL A 244 5.79 -13.05 -15.62
N VAL A 245 6.83 -12.28 -15.94
CA VAL A 245 7.33 -12.07 -17.31
C VAL A 245 8.85 -12.21 -17.34
N THR A 246 9.40 -12.72 -18.44
CA THR A 246 10.85 -13.00 -18.60
C THR A 246 11.44 -12.19 -19.73
#